data_AF-A0A512E4C1-F1
#
_entry.id   AF-A0A512E4C1-F1
#
_cell.length_a   1.000
_cell.length_b   1.000
_cell.length_c   1.000
_cell.angle_alpha   90.00
_cell.angle_beta   90.00
_cell.angle_gamma   90.00
#
_symmetry.space_group_name_H-M   'P 1'
#
loop_
_entity.id
_entity.type
_entity.pdbx_description
1 polymer ?
#
loop_
_entity_poly.entity_id
_entity_poly.type
_entity_poly.pdbx_seq_one_letter_code
_entity_poly.pdbx_strand_id
1 'polypeptide(L)'
;MNCPHCHSSSTTEREGRTVHGFRRFRCRGCGRRFNERTGTALNRVQVPRDIVFLVVLWRLRYKLSLRDLAEMFLIRGIVFTHEAVRDWEARLAPMLAEGLRKRRAGKAGRCWHVDETYLKVAGKWCYLYRAIDRDSNLVDVYLSETRDMAAAKAFLRSARSVTQVEPEQVTTDGHASYPRAIADELGTDVDHRTS
;
A
#
# COMPACT_ATOMS: atom_id res chain seq x y z
N MET A 1 -7.79 -22.84 18.60
CA MET A 1 -7.49 -21.46 18.17
C MET A 1 -8.20 -20.52 19.14
N ASN A 2 -7.50 -19.53 19.71
CA ASN A 2 -8.15 -18.58 20.62
C ASN A 2 -9.21 -17.77 19.88
N CYS A 3 -10.29 -17.42 20.57
CA CYS A 3 -11.37 -16.66 19.95
C CYS A 3 -10.87 -15.26 19.55
N PRO A 4 -10.97 -14.84 18.28
CA PRO A 4 -10.52 -13.52 17.83
C PRO A 4 -11.38 -12.36 18.36
N HIS A 5 -12.47 -12.65 19.07
CA HIS A 5 -13.39 -11.63 19.61
C HIS A 5 -13.23 -11.37 21.11
N CYS A 6 -12.78 -12.35 21.89
CA CYS A 6 -12.66 -12.25 23.34
C CYS A 6 -11.40 -12.90 23.90
N HIS A 7 -10.50 -13.37 23.03
CA HIS A 7 -9.25 -14.05 23.35
C HIS A 7 -9.36 -15.34 24.19
N SER A 8 -10.58 -15.77 24.54
CA SER A 8 -10.82 -17.02 25.26
C SER A 8 -10.26 -18.23 24.50
N SER A 9 -9.54 -19.09 25.21
CA SER A 9 -9.08 -20.40 24.74
C SER A 9 -10.21 -21.43 24.70
N SER A 10 -11.34 -21.17 25.39
CA SER A 10 -12.52 -22.04 25.46
C SER A 10 -13.31 -22.01 24.14
N THR A 11 -12.83 -22.79 23.18
CA THR A 11 -13.35 -22.84 21.81
C THR A 11 -13.59 -24.29 21.42
N THR A 12 -14.64 -24.52 20.62
CA THR A 12 -15.00 -25.86 20.14
C THR A 12 -15.02 -25.84 18.62
N GLU A 13 -14.28 -26.76 18.01
CA GLU A 13 -14.37 -27.01 16.58
C GLU A 13 -15.72 -27.65 16.26
N ARG A 14 -16.35 -27.19 15.20
CA ARG A 14 -17.62 -27.70 14.67
C ARG A 14 -17.32 -28.63 13.51
N GLU A 15 -18.18 -29.63 13.34
CA GLU A 15 -18.10 -30.52 12.18
C GLU A 15 -18.28 -29.76 10.86
N GLY A 16 -17.58 -30.27 9.84
CA GLY A 16 -17.57 -29.72 8.49
C GLY A 16 -16.64 -28.53 8.29
N ARG A 17 -16.44 -28.18 7.02
CA ARG A 17 -15.60 -27.07 6.58
C ARG A 17 -16.42 -26.04 5.83
N THR A 18 -15.88 -24.83 5.67
CA THR A 18 -16.45 -23.86 4.72
C THR A 18 -16.25 -24.33 3.28
N VAL A 19 -16.88 -23.65 2.31
CA VAL A 19 -16.70 -23.88 0.86
C VAL A 19 -15.21 -23.86 0.44
N HIS A 20 -14.37 -23.12 1.16
CA HIS A 20 -12.92 -23.04 0.91
C HIS A 20 -12.07 -23.89 1.85
N GLY A 21 -12.65 -24.89 2.51
CA GLY A 21 -11.91 -25.84 3.34
C GLY A 21 -11.54 -25.35 4.75
N PHE A 22 -11.85 -24.10 5.12
CA PHE A 22 -11.57 -23.57 6.45
C PHE A 22 -12.37 -24.29 7.54
N ARG A 23 -11.71 -24.55 8.68
CA ARG A 23 -12.34 -25.12 9.88
C ARG A 23 -13.28 -24.10 10.51
N ARG A 24 -14.29 -24.59 11.22
CA ARG A 24 -15.34 -23.77 11.84
C ARG A 24 -15.25 -23.93 13.35
N PHE A 25 -15.21 -22.81 14.06
CA PHE A 25 -15.12 -22.79 15.53
C PHE A 25 -16.29 -22.02 16.13
N ARG A 26 -16.68 -22.37 17.36
CA ARG A 26 -17.56 -21.59 18.23
C ARG A 26 -16.86 -21.32 19.55
N CYS A 27 -16.83 -20.07 19.98
CA CYS A 27 -16.34 -19.72 21.31
C CYS A 27 -17.41 -20.01 22.37
N ARG A 28 -17.02 -20.65 23.48
CA ARG A 28 -17.91 -20.88 24.62
C ARG A 28 -18.04 -19.64 25.52
N GLY A 29 -17.01 -18.79 25.59
CA GLY A 29 -17.04 -17.55 26.37
C GLY A 29 -17.99 -16.48 25.82
N CYS A 30 -17.87 -16.16 24.52
CA CYS A 30 -18.70 -15.10 23.90
C CYS A 30 -19.76 -15.62 22.92
N GLY A 31 -19.87 -16.94 22.72
CA GLY A 31 -20.87 -17.57 21.85
C GLY A 31 -20.64 -17.41 20.34
N ARG A 32 -19.73 -16.52 19.90
CA ARG A 32 -19.49 -16.18 18.49
C ARG A 32 -18.83 -17.32 17.71
N ARG A 33 -19.14 -17.38 16.41
CA ARG A 33 -18.53 -18.32 15.45
C ARG A 33 -17.39 -17.65 14.71
N PHE A 34 -16.34 -18.39 14.42
CA PHE A 34 -15.18 -17.91 13.69
C PHE A 34 -14.49 -19.05 12.92
N ASN A 35 -13.54 -18.69 12.07
CA ASN A 35 -12.70 -19.60 11.28
C ASN A 35 -11.30 -18.99 11.13
N GLU A 36 -10.41 -19.65 10.39
CA GLU A 36 -9.03 -19.16 10.20
C GLU A 36 -8.92 -17.80 9.48
N ARG A 37 -9.99 -17.35 8.79
CA ARG A 37 -10.03 -16.03 8.13
C ARG A 37 -10.67 -14.95 8.98
N THR A 38 -11.25 -15.28 10.13
CA THR A 38 -11.93 -14.31 10.98
C THR A 38 -10.91 -13.30 11.52
N GLY A 39 -11.15 -12.01 11.29
CA GLY A 39 -10.22 -10.93 11.65
C GLY A 39 -9.12 -10.66 10.62
N THR A 40 -9.06 -11.42 9.52
CA THR A 40 -8.12 -11.15 8.41
C THR A 40 -8.76 -10.23 7.35
N ALA A 41 -7.94 -9.58 6.52
CA ALA A 41 -8.42 -8.79 5.37
C ALA A 41 -9.30 -9.60 4.41
N LEU A 42 -9.09 -10.91 4.38
CA LEU A 42 -9.77 -11.86 3.53
C LEU A 42 -11.04 -12.43 4.18
N ASN A 43 -11.46 -11.96 5.36
CA ASN A 43 -12.67 -12.44 6.02
C ASN A 43 -13.91 -12.31 5.12
N ARG A 44 -14.77 -13.33 5.12
CA ARG A 44 -16.03 -13.44 4.34
C ARG A 44 -15.90 -13.44 2.82
N VAL A 45 -14.71 -13.31 2.25
CA VAL A 45 -14.52 -13.37 0.79
C VAL A 45 -14.73 -14.81 0.30
N GLN A 46 -15.69 -14.98 -0.61
CA GLN A 46 -16.13 -16.26 -1.18
C GLN A 46 -15.40 -16.66 -2.48
N VAL A 47 -14.48 -15.81 -2.93
CA VAL A 47 -13.64 -16.09 -4.10
C VAL A 47 -12.30 -16.69 -3.61
N PRO A 48 -11.73 -17.67 -4.33
CA PRO A 48 -10.41 -18.20 -4.04
C PRO A 48 -9.35 -17.10 -3.86
N ARG A 49 -8.43 -17.30 -2.92
CA ARG A 49 -7.50 -16.24 -2.47
C ARG A 49 -6.54 -15.81 -3.58
N ASP A 50 -6.03 -16.78 -4.33
CA ASP A 50 -5.20 -16.60 -5.51
C ASP A 50 -5.86 -15.69 -6.56
N ILE A 51 -7.15 -15.90 -6.82
CA ILE A 51 -7.94 -15.06 -7.73
C ILE A 51 -8.06 -13.63 -7.20
N VAL A 52 -8.38 -13.46 -5.91
CA VAL A 52 -8.48 -12.13 -5.28
C VAL A 52 -7.15 -11.37 -5.37
N PHE A 53 -6.03 -12.05 -5.07
CA PHE A 53 -4.71 -11.43 -5.18
C PHE A 53 -4.36 -11.09 -6.64
N LEU A 54 -4.70 -11.95 -7.59
CA LEU A 54 -4.48 -11.69 -9.02
C LEU A 54 -5.28 -10.47 -9.49
N VAL A 55 -6.55 -10.37 -9.11
CA VAL A 55 -7.42 -9.22 -9.42
C VAL A 55 -6.82 -7.93 -8.86
N VAL A 56 -6.43 -7.91 -7.58
CA VAL A 56 -5.81 -6.72 -6.96
C VAL A 56 -4.47 -6.39 -7.59
N LEU A 57 -3.65 -7.39 -7.93
CA LEU A 57 -2.38 -7.17 -8.62
C LEU A 57 -2.60 -6.50 -9.98
N TRP A 58 -3.53 -7.02 -10.80
CA TRP A 58 -3.82 -6.47 -12.11
C TRP A 58 -4.44 -5.08 -12.03
N ARG A 59 -5.31 -4.86 -11.04
CA ARG A 59 -5.87 -3.54 -10.73
C ARG A 59 -4.77 -2.50 -10.52
N LEU A 60 -3.78 -2.82 -9.67
CA LEU A 60 -2.72 -1.89 -9.28
C LEU A 60 -1.61 -1.78 -10.34
N ARG A 61 -1.24 -2.88 -11.01
CA ARG A 61 -0.12 -2.91 -11.96
C ARG A 61 -0.51 -2.40 -13.35
N TYR A 62 -1.66 -2.82 -13.86
CA TYR A 62 -2.09 -2.53 -15.23
C TYR A 62 -3.16 -1.45 -15.32
N LYS A 63 -3.55 -0.86 -14.18
CA LYS A 63 -4.55 0.22 -14.09
C LYS A 63 -5.92 -0.16 -14.69
N LEU A 64 -6.25 -1.45 -14.73
CA LEU A 64 -7.54 -1.93 -15.23
C LEU A 64 -8.70 -1.34 -14.43
N SER A 65 -9.83 -1.06 -15.07
CA SER A 65 -11.01 -0.58 -14.37
C SER A 65 -11.61 -1.68 -13.49
N LEU A 66 -12.34 -1.28 -12.44
CA LEU A 66 -13.05 -2.24 -11.57
C LEU A 66 -14.06 -3.07 -12.36
N ARG A 67 -14.65 -2.50 -13.42
CA ARG A 67 -15.63 -3.16 -14.29
C ARG A 67 -14.93 -4.12 -15.25
N ASP A 68 -13.80 -3.72 -15.82
CA ASP A 68 -12.99 -4.57 -16.72
C ASP A 68 -12.61 -5.86 -15.99
N LEU A 69 -12.16 -5.75 -14.74
CA LEU A 69 -11.81 -6.91 -13.92
C LEU A 69 -13.00 -7.83 -13.65
N ALA A 70 -14.17 -7.27 -13.35
CA ALA A 70 -15.38 -8.08 -13.17
C ALA A 70 -15.77 -8.81 -14.47
N GLU A 71 -15.70 -8.13 -15.61
CA GLU A 71 -16.04 -8.67 -16.93
C GLU A 71 -15.04 -9.73 -17.40
N MET A 72 -13.74 -9.49 -17.27
CA MET A 72 -12.68 -10.42 -17.64
C MET A 72 -12.77 -11.76 -16.90
N PHE A 73 -13.24 -11.76 -15.66
CA PHE A 73 -13.41 -12.97 -14.86
C PHE A 73 -14.78 -13.62 -15.08
N LEU A 74 -15.81 -12.84 -15.42
CA LEU A 74 -17.10 -13.35 -15.85
C LEU A 74 -16.96 -14.25 -17.09
N ILE A 75 -16.14 -13.85 -18.07
CA ILE A 75 -15.83 -14.66 -19.28
C ILE A 75 -15.25 -16.03 -18.90
N ARG A 76 -14.57 -16.12 -17.75
CA ARG A 76 -13.98 -17.37 -17.22
C ARG A 76 -14.91 -18.12 -16.25
N GLY A 77 -16.17 -17.71 -16.14
CA GLY A 77 -17.15 -18.31 -15.23
C GLY A 77 -16.98 -17.93 -13.75
N ILE A 78 -16.12 -16.95 -13.42
CA ILE A 78 -15.91 -16.48 -12.05
C ILE A 78 -16.68 -15.18 -11.85
N VAL A 79 -17.75 -15.25 -11.07
CA VAL A 79 -18.71 -14.14 -10.92
C VAL A 79 -18.43 -13.33 -9.65
N PHE A 80 -18.15 -12.05 -9.81
CA PHE A 80 -18.13 -11.06 -8.74
C PHE A 80 -18.42 -9.65 -9.30
N THR A 81 -18.84 -8.72 -8.45
CA THR A 81 -19.15 -7.36 -8.87
C THR A 81 -17.90 -6.46 -8.84
N HIS A 82 -17.95 -5.35 -9.57
CA HIS A 82 -16.91 -4.31 -9.50
C HIS A 82 -16.76 -3.72 -8.08
N GLU A 83 -17.83 -3.71 -7.28
CA GLU A 83 -17.78 -3.29 -5.86
C GLU A 83 -17.06 -4.33 -4.98
N ALA A 84 -17.12 -5.62 -5.32
CA ALA A 84 -16.27 -6.63 -4.65
C ALA A 84 -14.78 -6.35 -4.92
N VAL A 85 -14.43 -5.99 -6.16
CA VAL A 85 -13.06 -5.58 -6.51
C VAL A 85 -12.64 -4.35 -5.70
N ARG A 86 -13.52 -3.34 -5.59
CA ARG A 86 -13.26 -2.14 -4.78
C ARG A 86 -12.99 -2.48 -3.32
N ASP A 87 -13.81 -3.33 -2.72
CA ASP A 87 -13.64 -3.78 -1.33
C ASP A 87 -12.32 -4.55 -1.13
N TRP A 88 -11.95 -5.42 -2.07
CA TRP A 88 -10.66 -6.12 -2.00
C TRP A 88 -9.47 -5.18 -2.16
N GLU A 89 -9.53 -4.24 -3.11
CA GLU A 89 -8.52 -3.19 -3.30
C GLU A 89 -8.36 -2.38 -2.00
N ALA A 90 -9.45 -1.89 -1.42
CA ALA A 90 -9.43 -1.09 -0.20
C ALA A 90 -8.81 -1.83 1.00
N ARG A 91 -9.05 -3.15 1.12
CA ARG A 91 -8.49 -3.97 2.21
C ARG A 91 -7.04 -4.35 1.98
N LEU A 92 -6.66 -4.68 0.74
CA LEU A 92 -5.37 -5.30 0.43
C LEU A 92 -4.31 -4.30 -0.03
N ALA A 93 -4.68 -3.26 -0.77
CA ALA A 93 -3.72 -2.30 -1.31
C ALA A 93 -2.88 -1.60 -0.22
N PRO A 94 -3.44 -1.15 0.94
CA PRO A 94 -2.63 -0.56 2.00
C PRO A 94 -1.62 -1.56 2.59
N MET A 95 -2.03 -2.82 2.79
CA MET A 95 -1.14 -3.87 3.31
C MET A 95 0.00 -4.17 2.34
N LEU A 96 -0.30 -4.24 1.04
CA LEU A 96 0.70 -4.44 -0.01
C LEU A 96 1.64 -3.24 -0.13
N ALA A 97 1.11 -2.03 -0.08
CA ALA A 97 1.89 -0.79 -0.11
C ALA A 97 2.86 -0.72 1.07
N GLU A 98 2.38 -1.00 2.29
CA GLU A 98 3.22 -1.03 3.49
C GLU A 98 4.29 -2.13 3.42
N GLY A 99 3.94 -3.33 2.97
CA GLY A 99 4.89 -4.41 2.77
C GLY A 99 5.95 -4.08 1.71
N LEU A 100 5.57 -3.39 0.63
CA LEU A 100 6.51 -2.89 -0.38
C LEU A 100 7.38 -1.76 0.17
N ARG A 101 6.81 -0.84 0.95
CA ARG A 101 7.51 0.29 1.59
C ARG A 101 8.61 -0.21 2.52
N LYS A 102 8.31 -1.17 3.40
CA LYS A 102 9.31 -1.81 4.29
C LYS A 102 10.45 -2.49 3.54
N ARG A 103 10.19 -3.04 2.35
CA ARG A 103 11.21 -3.73 1.53
C ARG A 103 12.18 -2.79 0.81
N ARG A 104 12.04 -1.47 0.97
CA ARG A 104 12.94 -0.47 0.36
C ARG A 104 14.16 -0.15 1.22
N ALA A 105 14.14 -0.52 2.50
CA ALA A 105 15.26 -0.32 3.40
C ALA A 105 16.56 -0.90 2.81
N GLY A 106 17.60 -0.06 2.70
CA GLY A 106 18.91 -0.39 2.16
C GLY A 106 18.96 -0.68 0.65
N LYS A 107 17.89 -0.44 -0.10
CA LYS A 107 17.85 -0.73 -1.56
C LYS A 107 18.00 0.48 -2.46
N ALA A 108 17.65 1.67 -1.95
CA ALA A 108 17.82 2.90 -2.72
C ALA A 108 19.30 3.27 -2.78
N GLY A 109 19.77 3.67 -3.95
CA GLY A 109 21.08 4.31 -4.11
C GLY A 109 21.16 5.65 -3.38
N ARG A 110 22.36 6.23 -3.34
CA ARG A 110 22.65 7.48 -2.62
C ARG A 110 22.47 8.75 -3.47
N CYS A 111 22.05 8.61 -4.71
CA CYS A 111 21.77 9.73 -5.61
C CYS A 111 20.29 9.71 -5.97
N TRP A 112 19.54 10.69 -5.49
CA TRP A 112 18.08 10.73 -5.65
C TRP A 112 17.68 11.78 -6.69
N HIS A 113 16.74 11.43 -7.55
CA HIS A 113 16.03 12.35 -8.43
C HIS A 113 14.63 12.54 -7.88
N VAL A 114 14.28 13.76 -7.51
CA VAL A 114 13.01 14.13 -6.89
C VAL A 114 12.20 14.98 -7.86
N ASP A 115 10.91 14.67 -7.96
CA ASP A 115 9.95 15.35 -8.82
C ASP A 115 8.58 15.44 -8.14
N GLU A 116 7.81 16.48 -8.47
CA GLU A 116 6.41 16.63 -8.09
C GLU A 116 5.52 16.75 -9.33
N THR A 117 4.44 15.99 -9.33
CA THR A 117 3.39 16.14 -10.32
C THR A 117 2.05 16.37 -9.65
N TYR A 118 1.19 17.19 -10.26
CA TYR A 118 -0.14 17.46 -9.74
C TYR A 118 -1.16 16.48 -10.34
N LEU A 119 -2.05 15.96 -9.50
CA LEU A 119 -3.10 15.02 -9.90
C LEU A 119 -4.41 15.31 -9.16
N LYS A 120 -5.55 14.95 -9.75
CA LYS A 120 -6.86 15.13 -9.10
C LYS A 120 -7.21 13.93 -8.23
N VAL A 121 -7.41 14.18 -6.94
CA VAL A 121 -8.00 13.21 -6.00
C VAL A 121 -9.40 13.69 -5.61
N ALA A 122 -10.41 12.88 -5.92
CA ALA A 122 -11.82 13.23 -5.67
C ALA A 122 -12.20 14.64 -6.16
N GLY A 123 -11.69 15.04 -7.32
CA GLY A 123 -11.95 16.35 -7.93
C GLY A 123 -11.06 17.51 -7.45
N LYS A 124 -10.27 17.32 -6.39
CA LYS A 124 -9.33 18.33 -5.87
C LYS A 124 -7.92 18.10 -6.41
N TRP A 125 -7.22 19.17 -6.75
CA TRP A 125 -5.81 19.09 -7.12
C TRP A 125 -4.95 18.80 -5.89
N CYS A 126 -4.08 17.81 -6.00
CA CYS A 126 -3.09 17.41 -5.01
C CYS A 126 -1.73 17.26 -5.69
N TYR A 127 -0.64 17.30 -4.91
CA TYR A 127 0.73 17.15 -5.38
C TYR A 127 1.31 15.82 -4.94
N LEU A 128 1.80 15.05 -5.91
CA LEU A 128 2.46 13.77 -5.72
C LEU A 128 3.96 13.95 -5.86
N TYR A 129 4.64 13.94 -4.72
CA TYR A 129 6.08 13.91 -4.60
C TYR A 129 6.58 12.49 -4.86
N ARG A 130 7.63 12.35 -5.66
CA ARG A 130 8.24 11.06 -6.00
C ARG A 130 9.75 11.22 -6.03
N ALA A 131 10.44 10.18 -5.56
CA ALA A 131 11.88 10.07 -5.74
C ALA A 131 12.27 8.69 -6.26
N ILE A 132 13.24 8.68 -7.16
CA ILE A 132 13.91 7.47 -7.66
C ILE A 132 15.42 7.64 -7.52
N ASP A 133 16.16 6.54 -7.48
CA ASP A 133 17.62 6.59 -7.58
C ASP A 133 18.08 6.48 -9.05
N ARG A 134 19.40 6.47 -9.27
CA ARG A 134 20.02 6.34 -10.60
C ARG A 134 19.68 5.03 -11.31
N ASP A 135 19.41 3.96 -10.55
CA ASP A 135 19.05 2.64 -11.09
C ASP A 135 17.52 2.51 -11.28
N SER A 136 16.79 3.63 -11.16
CA SER A 136 15.33 3.69 -11.25
C SER A 136 14.60 2.92 -10.14
N ASN A 137 15.27 2.60 -9.03
CA ASN A 137 14.58 2.09 -7.85
C ASN A 137 13.79 3.21 -7.21
N LEU A 138 12.57 2.89 -6.79
CA LEU A 138 11.71 3.83 -6.10
C LEU A 138 12.26 4.10 -4.69
N VAL A 139 12.67 5.34 -4.43
CA VAL A 139 13.05 5.83 -3.10
C VAL A 139 11.78 5.97 -2.29
N ASP A 140 10.94 6.97 -2.62
CA ASP A 140 9.67 7.16 -1.96
C ASP A 140 8.60 7.88 -2.78
N VAL A 141 7.35 7.82 -2.31
CA VAL A 141 6.20 8.55 -2.84
C VAL A 141 5.42 9.15 -1.67
N TYR A 142 5.00 10.41 -1.82
CA TYR A 142 4.19 11.12 -0.84
C TYR A 142 3.15 12.00 -1.54
N LEU A 143 1.94 12.02 -1.01
CA LEU A 143 0.83 12.82 -1.54
C LEU A 143 0.50 13.93 -0.54
N SER A 144 0.43 15.17 -1.04
CA SER A 144 0.07 16.35 -0.27
C SER A 144 -1.04 17.13 -0.97
N GLU A 145 -1.88 17.83 -0.23
CA GLU A 145 -2.84 18.79 -0.81
C GLU A 145 -2.15 20.07 -1.27
N THR A 146 -0.98 20.40 -0.69
CA THR A 146 -0.23 21.62 -0.98
C THR A 146 1.16 21.33 -1.55
N ARG A 147 1.69 22.30 -2.30
CA ARG A 147 3.09 22.35 -2.76
C ARG A 147 3.83 23.40 -1.97
N ASP A 148 4.21 23.05 -0.74
CA ASP A 148 4.88 23.97 0.18
C ASP A 148 6.12 23.34 0.82
N MET A 149 6.81 24.14 1.63
CA MET A 149 7.99 23.71 2.38
C MET A 149 7.69 22.57 3.35
N ALA A 150 6.51 22.54 3.98
CA ALA A 150 6.16 21.51 4.93
C ALA A 150 5.96 20.16 4.24
N ALA A 151 5.30 20.16 3.08
CA ALA A 151 5.13 18.97 2.24
C ALA A 151 6.47 18.44 1.72
N ALA A 152 7.35 19.31 1.23
CA ALA A 152 8.69 18.93 0.77
C ALA A 152 9.51 18.29 1.91
N LYS A 153 9.50 18.90 3.11
CA LYS A 153 10.18 18.34 4.29
C LYS A 153 9.59 17.01 4.72
N ALA A 154 8.26 16.90 4.79
CA ALA A 154 7.58 15.66 5.14
C ALA A 154 7.96 14.53 4.19
N PHE A 155 8.02 14.82 2.88
CA PHE A 155 8.46 13.86 1.88
C PHE A 155 9.90 13.41 2.09
N LEU A 156 10.87 14.34 2.19
CA LEU A 156 12.29 13.99 2.36
C LEU A 156 12.55 13.22 3.66
N ARG A 157 11.88 13.61 4.75
CA ARG A 157 11.93 12.88 6.02
C ARG A 157 11.43 11.45 5.87
N SER A 158 10.32 11.27 5.14
CA SER A 158 9.76 9.94 4.88
C SER A 158 10.70 9.11 4.01
N ALA A 159 11.27 9.70 2.96
CA ALA A 159 12.22 9.05 2.06
C ALA A 159 13.44 8.52 2.82
N ARG A 160 14.06 9.36 3.66
CA ARG A 160 15.17 8.93 4.53
C ARG A 160 14.75 7.83 5.50
N SER A 161 13.61 7.98 6.17
CA SER A 161 13.13 6.98 7.14
C SER A 161 12.84 5.61 6.52
N VAL A 162 12.26 5.58 5.32
CA VAL A 162 11.86 4.35 4.62
C VAL A 162 13.05 3.63 4.01
N THR A 163 13.96 4.39 3.41
CA THR A 163 15.14 3.82 2.76
C THR A 163 16.24 3.50 3.75
N GLN A 164 16.31 4.21 4.89
CA GLN A 164 17.43 4.13 5.84
C GLN A 164 18.78 4.40 5.15
N VAL A 165 18.77 5.24 4.11
CA VAL A 165 19.93 5.62 3.32
C VAL A 165 20.10 7.12 3.42
N GLU A 166 21.33 7.55 3.69
CA GLU A 166 21.73 8.95 3.60
C GLU A 166 22.20 9.26 2.16
N PRO A 167 21.49 10.12 1.42
CA PRO A 167 21.88 10.47 0.06
C PRO A 167 23.14 11.36 0.09
N GLU A 168 23.97 11.20 -0.93
CA GLU A 168 25.08 12.11 -1.22
C GLU A 168 24.66 13.24 -2.16
N GLN A 169 23.66 12.97 -3.00
CA GLN A 169 23.20 13.88 -4.04
C GLN A 169 21.68 13.83 -4.17
N VAL A 170 21.05 14.99 -4.32
CA VAL A 170 19.63 15.14 -4.64
C VAL A 170 19.50 16.05 -5.85
N THR A 171 18.75 15.61 -6.87
CA THR A 171 18.46 16.41 -8.07
C THR A 171 16.97 16.74 -8.11
N THR A 172 16.62 18.01 -8.31
CA THR A 172 15.21 18.48 -8.35
C THR A 172 14.93 19.42 -9.52
N ASP A 173 13.66 19.78 -9.76
CA ASP A 173 13.22 20.74 -10.78
C ASP A 173 13.54 22.22 -10.48
N GLY A 174 14.28 22.49 -9.39
CA GLY A 174 14.61 23.86 -8.96
C GLY A 174 13.52 24.57 -8.17
N HIS A 175 12.47 23.89 -7.71
CA HIS A 175 11.48 24.52 -6.83
C HIS A 175 12.12 25.10 -5.56
N ALA A 176 11.75 26.34 -5.21
CA ALA A 176 12.41 27.13 -4.17
C ALA A 176 12.35 26.51 -2.76
N SER A 177 11.44 25.57 -2.50
CA SER A 177 11.39 24.89 -1.20
C SER A 177 12.52 23.87 -1.01
N TYR A 178 13.07 23.32 -2.09
CA TYR A 178 13.98 22.18 -2.00
C TYR A 178 15.31 22.46 -1.34
N PRO A 179 16.06 23.53 -1.65
CA PRO A 179 17.38 23.74 -1.06
C PRO A 179 17.35 23.71 0.47
N ARG A 180 16.37 24.42 1.07
CA ARG A 180 16.19 24.45 2.52
C ARG A 180 15.62 23.14 3.06
N ALA A 181 14.67 22.51 2.36
CA ALA A 181 14.11 21.23 2.81
C ALA A 181 15.17 20.11 2.82
N ILE A 182 16.08 20.09 1.84
CA ILE A 182 17.20 19.15 1.75
C ILE A 182 18.17 19.40 2.91
N ALA A 183 18.60 20.65 3.11
CA ALA A 183 19.49 20.99 4.21
C ALA A 183 18.91 20.60 5.58
N ASP A 184 17.64 20.90 5.82
CA ASP A 184 16.98 20.65 7.11
C ASP A 184 16.70 19.16 7.37
N GLU A 185 16.37 18.35 6.35
CA GLU A 185 15.94 16.96 6.54
C GLU A 185 16.99 15.91 6.16
N LEU A 186 17.93 16.22 5.28
CA LEU A 186 18.97 15.30 4.77
C LEU A 186 20.40 15.74 5.14
N GLY A 187 20.59 17.00 5.54
CA GLY A 187 21.88 17.56 5.92
C GLY A 187 22.47 18.51 4.88
N THR A 188 23.39 19.37 5.33
CA THR A 188 24.03 20.40 4.51
C THR A 188 25.07 19.87 3.54
N ASP A 189 25.57 18.65 3.77
CA ASP A 189 26.63 18.03 2.96
C ASP A 189 26.09 17.33 1.70
N VAL A 190 24.76 17.30 1.52
CA VAL A 190 24.12 16.72 0.35
C VAL A 190 24.25 17.67 -0.85
N ASP A 191 24.83 17.16 -1.94
CA ASP A 191 24.96 17.89 -3.21
C ASP A 191 23.58 18.09 -3.86
N HIS A 192 23.02 19.30 -3.75
CA HIS A 192 21.77 19.66 -4.42
C HIS A 192 22.04 20.15 -5.84
N ARG A 193 21.48 19.44 -6.82
CA ARG A 193 21.49 19.84 -8.23
C ARG A 193 20.08 20.17 -8.72
N THR A 194 20.03 21.03 -9.71
CA THR A 194 18.79 21.32 -10.46
C THR A 194 18.92 20.80 -11.88
N SER A 195 17.88 20.14 -12.40
CA SER A 195 17.81 19.64 -13.78
C SER A 195 17.22 20.66 -14.74
#